data_AF-A0A536IB84-F1
#
_entry.id   AF-A0A536IB84-F1
#
_cell.length_a   1.000
_cell.length_b   1.000
_cell.length_c   1.000
_cell.angle_alpha   90.00
_cell.angle_beta   90.00
_cell.angle_gamma   90.00
#
_symmetry.space_group_name_H-M   'P 1'
#
loop_
_entity.id
_entity.type
_entity.pdbx_description
1 polymer ?
#
loop_
_entity_poly.entity_id
_entity_poly.type
_entity_poly.pdbx_seq_one_letter_code
_entity_poly.pdbx_strand_id
1 'polypeptide(L)'
;MTLDQLLWLTSRVAALTAFFVLAAALVTGQALRSAMFEGAMRNRELSSLHRFLTICWVPFVLLHVVTITIDSVARVSPIDLVIPFRVAYAALPVGLGAIGFDLLLIVTVTSYLRRRLDPTTWRWLHRLSYVMFGVFAFHALLAGSDFARPLVLAPAAGVVAFIAIVSLARLAFGRWETTAH
;
A
#
# COMPACT_ATOMS: atom_id res chain seq x y z
N MET A 1 -12.73 12.65 -26.09
CA MET A 1 -11.81 11.82 -25.29
C MET A 1 -11.79 10.43 -25.92
N THR A 2 -10.64 9.92 -26.32
CA THR A 2 -10.53 8.57 -26.90
C THR A 2 -10.58 7.50 -25.81
N LEU A 3 -10.79 6.23 -26.19
CA LEU A 3 -10.77 5.11 -25.24
C LEU A 3 -9.42 5.00 -24.53
N ASP A 4 -8.31 5.10 -25.27
CA ASP A 4 -6.96 5.04 -24.69
C ASP A 4 -6.72 6.18 -23.70
N GLN A 5 -7.19 7.40 -24.01
CA GLN A 5 -7.11 8.53 -23.08
C GLN A 5 -7.93 8.30 -21.81
N LEU A 6 -9.13 7.71 -21.94
CA LEU A 6 -9.97 7.36 -20.80
C LEU A 6 -9.26 6.33 -19.92
N LEU A 7 -8.81 5.21 -20.50
CA LEU A 7 -8.12 4.14 -19.77
C LEU A 7 -6.87 4.66 -19.07
N TRP A 8 -6.07 5.46 -19.77
CA TRP A 8 -4.88 6.07 -19.23
C TRP A 8 -5.20 7.01 -18.04
N LEU A 9 -6.14 7.95 -18.19
CA LEU A 9 -6.51 8.86 -17.09
C LEU A 9 -7.11 8.10 -15.90
N THR A 10 -8.00 7.15 -16.16
CA THR A 10 -8.64 6.33 -15.14
C THR A 10 -7.60 5.53 -14.36
N SER A 11 -6.64 4.89 -15.04
CA SER A 11 -5.57 4.13 -14.40
C SER A 11 -4.76 5.00 -13.43
N ARG A 12 -4.43 6.24 -13.84
CA ARG A 12 -3.60 7.16 -13.04
C ARG A 12 -4.34 7.69 -11.81
N VAL A 13 -5.58 8.12 -11.98
CA VAL A 13 -6.40 8.60 -10.86
C VAL A 13 -6.66 7.46 -9.88
N ALA A 14 -6.95 6.26 -10.38
CA ALA A 14 -7.15 5.08 -9.55
C ALA A 14 -5.88 4.70 -8.76
N ALA A 15 -4.71 4.69 -9.42
CA ALA A 15 -3.43 4.40 -8.76
C ALA A 15 -3.10 5.40 -7.65
N LEU A 16 -3.23 6.70 -7.91
CA LEU A 16 -2.98 7.75 -6.92
C LEU A 16 -3.94 7.64 -5.73
N THR A 17 -5.23 7.39 -6.01
CA THR A 17 -6.24 7.22 -4.96
C THR A 17 -5.94 5.99 -4.11
N ALA A 18 -5.60 4.86 -4.76
CA ALA A 18 -5.19 3.64 -4.06
C ALA A 18 -3.97 3.88 -3.15
N PHE A 19 -2.96 4.61 -3.64
CA PHE A 19 -1.77 4.94 -2.86
C PHE A 19 -2.11 5.67 -1.56
N PHE A 20 -2.92 6.74 -1.64
CA PHE A 20 -3.28 7.50 -0.44
C PHE A 20 -4.24 6.75 0.49
N VAL A 21 -5.15 5.92 -0.04
CA VAL A 21 -6.01 5.06 0.78
C VAL A 21 -5.18 4.02 1.55
N LEU A 22 -4.21 3.39 0.90
CA LEU A 22 -3.28 2.44 1.56
C LEU A 22 -2.38 3.15 2.58
N ALA A 23 -1.92 4.36 2.28
CA ALA A 23 -1.17 5.18 3.22
C ALA A 23 -2.01 5.49 4.47
N ALA A 24 -3.26 5.91 4.31
CA ALA A 24 -4.19 6.15 5.41
C ALA A 24 -4.49 4.87 6.21
N ALA A 25 -4.60 3.71 5.54
CA ALA A 25 -4.75 2.42 6.21
C ALA A 25 -3.54 2.09 7.10
N LEU A 26 -2.32 2.37 6.63
CA LEU A 26 -1.09 2.20 7.43
C LEU A 26 -1.03 3.18 8.61
N VAL A 27 -1.33 4.45 8.39
CA VAL A 27 -1.32 5.47 9.45
C VAL A 27 -2.32 5.11 10.55
N THR A 28 -3.54 4.71 10.19
CA THR A 28 -4.55 4.25 11.17
C THR A 28 -4.14 2.95 11.86
N GLY A 29 -3.47 2.04 11.15
CA GLY A 29 -2.91 0.81 11.73
C GLY A 29 -1.78 1.07 12.73
N GLN A 30 -0.95 2.09 12.46
CA GLN A 30 0.02 2.60 13.42
C GLN A 30 -0.70 3.24 14.61
N ALA A 31 -1.64 4.16 14.39
CA ALA A 31 -2.36 4.85 15.47
C ALA A 31 -2.95 3.87 16.52
N LEU A 32 -3.53 2.75 16.08
CA LEU A 32 -4.08 1.70 16.96
C LEU A 32 -3.07 1.00 17.87
N ARG A 33 -1.77 1.15 17.61
CA ARG A 33 -0.69 0.41 18.31
C ARG A 33 0.34 1.32 18.98
N SER A 34 0.14 2.63 19.05
CA SER A 34 1.13 3.53 19.67
C SER A 34 0.47 4.44 20.69
N ALA A 35 1.13 4.54 21.84
CA ALA A 35 0.82 5.50 22.89
C ALA A 35 0.93 6.95 22.41
N MET A 36 1.72 7.22 21.35
CA MET A 36 1.84 8.55 20.74
C MET A 36 0.52 9.08 20.18
N PHE A 37 -0.47 8.21 19.92
CA PHE A 37 -1.79 8.59 19.42
C PHE A 37 -2.90 8.38 20.47
N GLU A 38 -2.54 8.14 21.73
CA GLU A 38 -3.51 8.11 22.83
C GLU A 38 -4.21 9.46 22.96
N GLY A 39 -5.55 9.45 23.00
CA GLY A 39 -6.38 10.65 23.09
C GLY A 39 -6.73 11.32 21.76
N ALA A 40 -6.10 10.96 20.64
CA ALA A 40 -6.42 11.56 19.33
C ALA A 40 -7.82 11.16 18.82
N MET A 41 -8.22 9.90 19.04
CA MET A 41 -9.54 9.38 18.71
C MET A 41 -9.81 8.10 19.51
N ARG A 42 -11.08 7.74 19.72
CA ARG A 42 -11.42 6.52 20.45
C ARG A 42 -10.95 5.29 19.66
N ASN A 43 -10.32 4.32 20.33
CA ASN A 43 -9.80 3.10 19.68
C ASN A 43 -10.83 2.36 18.81
N ARG A 44 -12.11 2.38 19.21
CA ARG A 44 -13.22 1.81 18.43
C ARG A 44 -13.41 2.50 17.09
N GLU A 45 -13.37 3.83 17.06
CA GLU A 45 -13.52 4.63 15.84
C GLU A 45 -12.29 4.46 14.94
N LEU A 46 -11.08 4.46 15.50
CA LEU A 46 -9.84 4.21 14.75
C LEU A 46 -9.85 2.81 14.11
N SER A 47 -10.32 1.81 14.85
CA SER A 47 -10.44 0.44 14.35
C SER A 47 -11.48 0.34 13.22
N SER A 48 -12.60 1.05 13.36
CA SER A 48 -13.63 1.13 12.32
C SER A 48 -13.09 1.82 11.06
N LEU A 49 -12.38 2.94 11.21
CA LEU A 49 -11.76 3.66 10.10
C LEU A 49 -10.71 2.81 9.38
N HIS A 50 -9.82 2.14 10.13
CA HIS A 50 -8.84 1.23 9.56
C HIS A 50 -9.51 0.09 8.76
N ARG A 51 -10.59 -0.49 9.30
CA ARG A 51 -11.36 -1.54 8.60
C ARG A 51 -12.05 -1.01 7.33
N PHE A 52 -12.54 0.22 7.35
CA PHE A 52 -13.12 0.86 6.17
C PHE A 52 -12.07 1.07 5.08
N LEU A 53 -10.92 1.66 5.43
CA LEU A 53 -9.83 1.93 4.49
C LEU A 53 -9.24 0.65 3.87
N THR A 54 -9.19 -0.45 4.64
CA THR A 54 -8.73 -1.76 4.13
C THR A 54 -9.69 -2.42 3.14
N ILE A 55 -10.89 -1.87 2.93
CA ILE A 55 -11.82 -2.27 1.87
C ILE A 55 -11.80 -1.25 0.73
N CYS A 56 -11.66 0.04 1.03
CA CYS A 56 -11.70 1.12 0.04
C CYS A 56 -10.63 1.01 -1.05
N TRP A 57 -9.46 0.43 -0.78
CA TRP A 57 -8.41 0.32 -1.81
C TRP A 57 -8.79 -0.63 -2.94
N VAL A 58 -9.64 -1.65 -2.67
CA VAL A 58 -9.98 -2.74 -3.59
C VAL A 58 -10.47 -2.22 -4.96
N PRO A 59 -11.51 -1.37 -5.05
CA PRO A 59 -11.96 -0.86 -6.34
C PRO A 59 -10.89 -0.07 -7.08
N PHE A 60 -10.05 0.71 -6.37
CA PHE A 60 -9.03 1.54 -7.01
C PHE A 60 -7.86 0.71 -7.57
N VAL A 61 -7.38 -0.27 -6.82
CA VAL A 61 -6.34 -1.19 -7.33
C VAL A 61 -6.88 -2.03 -8.48
N LEU A 62 -8.10 -2.55 -8.35
CA LEU A 62 -8.73 -3.31 -9.43
C LEU A 62 -8.86 -2.47 -10.70
N LEU A 63 -9.34 -1.23 -10.56
CA LEU A 63 -9.48 -0.32 -11.69
C LEU A 63 -8.14 0.01 -12.33
N HIS A 64 -7.10 0.28 -11.54
CA HIS A 64 -5.74 0.51 -12.04
C HIS A 64 -5.19 -0.69 -12.83
N VAL A 65 -5.32 -1.91 -12.28
CA VAL A 65 -4.82 -3.14 -12.90
C VAL A 65 -5.63 -3.54 -14.14
N VAL A 66 -6.95 -3.44 -14.09
CA VAL A 66 -7.81 -3.76 -15.25
C VAL A 66 -7.54 -2.77 -16.38
N THR A 67 -7.47 -1.47 -16.09
CA THR A 67 -7.21 -0.46 -17.13
C THR A 67 -5.85 -0.63 -17.77
N ILE A 68 -4.79 -0.95 -17.02
CA ILE A 68 -3.45 -1.12 -17.59
C ILE A 68 -3.30 -2.42 -18.39
N THR A 69 -4.08 -3.45 -18.08
CA THR A 69 -4.03 -4.75 -18.79
C THR A 69 -4.83 -4.76 -20.10
N ILE A 70 -5.83 -3.89 -20.23
CA ILE A 70 -6.59 -3.72 -21.48
C ILE A 70 -6.09 -2.55 -22.33
N ASP A 71 -5.20 -1.71 -21.80
CA ASP A 71 -4.58 -0.61 -22.53
C ASP A 71 -3.58 -1.14 -23.58
N SER A 72 -3.90 -0.87 -24.86
CA SER A 72 -3.11 -1.28 -26.02
C SER A 72 -1.72 -0.63 -26.06
N VAL A 73 -1.55 0.51 -25.40
CA VAL A 73 -0.29 1.25 -25.34
C VAL A 73 0.62 0.66 -24.26
N ALA A 74 0.05 0.30 -23.10
CA ALA A 74 0.77 -0.26 -21.97
C ALA A 74 1.30 -1.67 -22.24
N ARG A 75 0.62 -2.50 -23.05
CA ARG A 75 1.08 -3.85 -23.40
C ARG A 75 1.48 -4.71 -22.18
N VAL A 76 0.78 -4.54 -21.06
CA VAL A 76 0.95 -5.34 -19.84
C VAL A 76 -0.01 -6.51 -19.89
N SER A 77 0.50 -7.74 -19.82
CA SER A 77 -0.32 -8.95 -19.81
C SER A 77 -0.76 -9.31 -18.39
N PRO A 78 -1.90 -9.98 -18.19
CA PRO A 78 -2.31 -10.50 -16.88
C PRO A 78 -1.26 -11.36 -16.17
N ILE A 79 -0.39 -12.05 -16.92
CA ILE A 79 0.69 -12.86 -16.33
C ILE A 79 1.78 -12.01 -15.68
N ASP A 80 1.95 -10.76 -16.13
CA ASP A 80 2.97 -9.84 -15.62
C ASP A 80 2.61 -9.29 -14.22
N LEU A 81 1.38 -9.51 -13.76
CA LEU A 81 0.94 -9.20 -12.39
C LEU A 81 1.52 -10.20 -11.37
N VAL A 82 1.81 -11.43 -11.81
CA VAL A 82 2.26 -12.55 -10.96
C VAL A 82 3.74 -12.80 -11.15
N ILE A 83 4.26 -12.60 -12.37
CA ILE A 83 5.67 -12.80 -12.68
C ILE A 83 6.30 -11.44 -12.96
N PRO A 84 7.07 -10.88 -12.01
CA PRO A 84 7.63 -9.54 -12.14
C PRO A 84 8.72 -9.48 -13.23
N PHE A 85 9.02 -8.26 -13.70
CA PHE A 85 10.13 -7.93 -14.62
C PHE A 85 10.02 -8.47 -16.06
N ARG A 86 8.85 -8.98 -16.47
CA ARG A 86 8.62 -9.48 -17.85
C ARG A 86 8.50 -8.40 -18.91
N VAL A 87 8.11 -7.18 -18.53
CA VAL A 87 7.88 -6.07 -19.46
C VAL A 87 9.20 -5.37 -19.78
N ALA A 88 9.84 -5.74 -20.90
CA ALA A 88 11.22 -5.33 -21.21
C ALA A 88 11.47 -3.80 -21.19
N TYR A 89 10.53 -2.99 -21.70
CA TYR A 89 10.71 -1.54 -21.78
C TYR A 89 10.55 -0.83 -20.41
N ALA A 90 9.94 -1.48 -19.42
CA ALA A 90 9.65 -0.91 -18.10
C ALA A 90 9.76 -1.98 -17.01
N ALA A 91 10.79 -2.83 -17.10
CA ALA A 91 10.90 -4.04 -16.27
C ALA A 91 10.89 -3.70 -14.78
N LEU A 92 11.71 -2.73 -14.37
CA LEU A 92 11.82 -2.33 -12.96
C LEU A 92 10.53 -1.66 -12.42
N PRO A 93 9.98 -0.60 -13.04
CA PRO A 93 8.74 0.01 -12.56
C PRO A 93 7.58 -0.99 -12.52
N VAL A 94 7.33 -1.74 -13.61
CA VAL A 94 6.21 -2.70 -13.67
C VAL A 94 6.43 -3.88 -12.72
N GLY A 95 7.66 -4.39 -12.63
CA GLY A 95 8.02 -5.48 -11.72
C GLY A 95 7.83 -5.12 -10.25
N LEU A 96 8.13 -3.89 -9.84
CA LEU A 96 7.80 -3.41 -8.49
C LEU A 96 6.29 -3.34 -8.27
N GLY A 97 5.51 -2.95 -9.28
CA GLY A 97 4.05 -2.98 -9.21
C GLY A 97 3.52 -4.38 -8.96
N ALA A 98 4.05 -5.38 -9.68
CA ALA A 98 3.71 -6.79 -9.50
C ALA A 98 4.10 -7.31 -8.10
N ILE A 99 5.34 -7.07 -7.64
CA ILE A 99 5.77 -7.45 -6.29
C ILE A 99 4.88 -6.80 -5.21
N GLY A 100 4.56 -5.51 -5.37
CA GLY A 100 3.67 -4.80 -4.46
C GLY A 100 2.27 -5.42 -4.44
N PHE A 101 1.74 -5.79 -5.61
CA PHE A 101 0.45 -6.45 -5.75
C PHE A 101 0.42 -7.84 -5.08
N ASP A 102 1.46 -8.65 -5.26
CA ASP A 102 1.60 -9.94 -4.59
C ASP A 102 1.64 -9.80 -3.06
N LEU A 103 2.42 -8.84 -2.56
CA LEU A 103 2.47 -8.54 -1.13
C LEU A 103 1.12 -8.06 -0.60
N LEU A 104 0.41 -7.21 -1.36
CA LEU A 104 -0.93 -6.75 -1.02
C LEU A 104 -1.91 -7.93 -0.93
N LEU A 105 -1.83 -8.88 -1.86
CA LEU A 105 -2.64 -10.09 -1.86
C LEU A 105 -2.34 -10.96 -0.62
N ILE A 106 -1.06 -11.19 -0.31
CA ILE A 106 -0.63 -11.93 0.89
C ILE A 106 -1.19 -11.28 2.15
N VAL A 107 -1.01 -9.97 2.33
CA VAL A 107 -1.49 -9.24 3.51
C VAL A 107 -3.02 -9.29 3.60
N THR A 108 -3.71 -9.15 2.48
CA THR A 108 -5.19 -9.16 2.43
C THR A 108 -5.75 -10.53 2.78
N VAL A 109 -5.26 -11.59 2.13
CA VAL A 109 -5.71 -12.97 2.35
C VAL A 109 -5.43 -13.40 3.79
N THR A 110 -4.23 -13.13 4.30
CA THR A 110 -3.86 -13.48 5.69
C THR A 110 -4.67 -12.68 6.71
N SER A 111 -5.02 -11.42 6.41
CA SER A 111 -5.88 -10.61 7.28
C SER A 111 -7.35 -11.06 7.28
N TYR A 112 -7.85 -11.54 6.14
CA TYR A 112 -9.17 -12.19 6.05
C TYR A 112 -9.20 -13.49 6.86
N LEU A 113 -8.15 -14.29 6.75
CA LEU A 113 -8.01 -15.57 7.44
C LEU A 113 -7.47 -15.45 8.88
N ARG A 114 -7.40 -14.24 9.45
CA ARG A 114 -6.77 -14.01 10.76
C ARG A 114 -7.27 -14.93 11.88
N ARG A 115 -8.55 -15.35 11.84
CA ARG A 115 -9.15 -16.23 12.86
C ARG A 115 -8.66 -17.68 12.77
N ARG A 116 -8.06 -18.07 11.64
CA ARG A 116 -7.51 -19.41 11.38
C ARG A 116 -5.99 -19.46 11.54
N LEU A 117 -5.33 -18.32 11.78
CA LEU A 117 -3.88 -18.21 11.93
C LEU A 117 -3.52 -18.00 13.39
N ASP A 118 -2.36 -18.50 13.79
CA ASP A 118 -1.74 -18.10 15.05
C ASP A 118 -1.57 -16.55 15.07
N PRO A 119 -1.90 -15.89 16.20
CA PRO A 119 -1.71 -14.46 16.36
C PRO A 119 -0.30 -13.95 16.03
N THR A 120 0.76 -14.74 16.25
CA THR A 120 2.15 -14.33 15.99
C THR A 120 2.49 -14.37 14.50
N THR A 121 2.16 -15.45 13.80
CA THR A 121 2.26 -15.58 12.35
C THR A 121 1.47 -14.49 11.64
N TRP A 122 0.22 -14.26 12.05
CA TRP A 122 -0.57 -13.17 11.46
C TRP A 122 0.09 -11.81 11.67
N ARG A 123 0.64 -11.52 12.87
CA ARG A 123 1.36 -10.27 13.12
C ARG A 123 2.58 -10.09 12.21
N TRP A 124 3.36 -11.14 11.97
CA TRP A 124 4.51 -11.08 11.08
C TRP A 124 4.11 -10.87 9.61
N LEU A 125 3.12 -11.62 9.14
CA LEU A 125 2.60 -11.47 7.77
C LEU A 125 1.97 -10.09 7.57
N HIS A 126 1.23 -9.59 8.55
CA HIS A 126 0.63 -8.28 8.47
C HIS A 126 1.69 -7.15 8.43
N ARG A 127 2.87 -7.33 9.05
CA ARG A 127 3.99 -6.36 8.92
C ARG A 127 4.53 -6.25 7.49
N LEU A 128 4.26 -7.23 6.61
CA LEU A 128 4.61 -7.09 5.19
C LEU A 128 3.88 -5.91 4.54
N SER A 129 2.81 -5.37 5.14
CA SER A 129 2.15 -4.15 4.68
C SER A 129 3.09 -2.94 4.58
N TYR A 130 4.10 -2.85 5.45
CA TYR A 130 5.09 -1.77 5.40
C TYR A 130 6.02 -1.91 4.18
N VAL A 131 6.47 -3.14 3.91
CA VAL A 131 7.31 -3.45 2.74
C VAL A 131 6.52 -3.24 1.46
N MET A 132 5.29 -3.77 1.40
CA MET A 132 4.34 -3.58 0.32
C MET A 132 4.17 -2.11 -0.03
N PHE A 133 3.94 -1.25 0.96
CA PHE A 133 3.74 0.18 0.71
C PHE A 133 5.01 0.88 0.25
N GLY A 134 6.18 0.51 0.80
CA GLY A 134 7.46 0.99 0.30
C GLY A 134 7.68 0.62 -1.18
N VAL A 135 7.40 -0.63 -1.54
CA VAL A 135 7.46 -1.11 -2.93
C VAL A 135 6.50 -0.33 -3.83
N PHE A 136 5.26 -0.08 -3.39
CA PHE A 136 4.33 0.77 -4.14
C PHE A 136 4.78 2.22 -4.27
N ALA A 137 5.44 2.79 -3.26
CA ALA A 137 6.01 4.13 -3.36
C ALA A 137 7.12 4.19 -4.42
N PHE A 138 8.00 3.20 -4.47
CA PHE A 138 9.02 3.11 -5.53
C PHE A 138 8.40 2.87 -6.90
N HIS A 139 7.41 1.98 -7.01
CA HIS A 139 6.64 1.80 -8.24
C HIS A 139 6.02 3.11 -8.73
N ALA A 140 5.33 3.84 -7.86
CA ALA A 140 4.69 5.11 -8.19
C ALA A 140 5.70 6.19 -8.61
N LEU A 141 6.85 6.27 -7.93
CA LEU A 141 7.92 7.21 -8.26
C LEU A 141 8.56 6.93 -9.62
N LEU A 142 8.75 5.66 -9.96
CA LEU A 142 9.43 5.25 -11.20
C LEU A 142 8.49 5.18 -12.41
N ALA A 143 7.21 4.81 -12.20
CA ALA A 143 6.22 4.67 -13.27
C ALA A 143 5.36 5.92 -13.49
N GLY A 144 5.15 6.73 -12.45
CA GLY A 144 4.13 7.78 -12.44
C GLY A 144 4.68 9.19 -12.65
N SER A 145 4.60 9.73 -13.87
CA SER A 145 4.99 11.13 -14.10
C SER A 145 4.13 12.16 -13.34
N ASP A 146 2.88 11.84 -12.99
CA ASP A 146 2.03 12.68 -12.15
C ASP A 146 2.43 12.61 -10.67
N PHE A 147 2.98 11.48 -10.23
CA PHE A 147 3.50 11.30 -8.88
C PHE A 147 4.72 12.18 -8.64
N ALA A 148 5.52 12.43 -9.68
CA ALA A 148 6.69 13.31 -9.63
C ALA A 148 6.32 14.81 -9.55
N ARG A 149 5.05 15.20 -9.78
CA ARG A 149 4.63 16.60 -9.65
C ARG A 149 4.69 17.03 -8.19
N PRO A 150 5.23 18.21 -7.85
CA PRO A 150 5.38 18.64 -6.45
C PRO A 150 4.11 18.55 -5.61
N LEU A 151 2.95 18.84 -6.20
CA LEU A 151 1.65 18.79 -5.54
C LEU A 151 1.27 17.38 -5.05
N VAL A 152 1.75 16.32 -5.73
CA VAL A 152 1.52 14.92 -5.37
C VAL A 152 2.70 14.36 -4.60
N LEU A 153 3.92 14.69 -5.04
CA LEU A 153 5.16 14.21 -4.45
C LEU A 153 5.32 14.66 -2.99
N ALA A 154 5.04 15.92 -2.67
CA ALA A 154 5.21 16.45 -1.33
C ALA A 154 4.35 15.72 -0.27
N PRO A 155 3.01 15.56 -0.45
CA PRO A 155 2.22 14.80 0.51
C PRO A 155 2.57 13.30 0.51
N ALA A 156 2.94 12.72 -0.64
CA ALA A 156 3.35 11.32 -0.71
C ALA A 156 4.67 11.06 0.05
N ALA A 157 5.68 11.91 -0.16
CA ALA A 157 6.94 11.84 0.57
C ALA A 157 6.72 12.10 2.07
N GLY A 158 5.86 13.06 2.42
CA GLY A 158 5.49 13.35 3.80
C GLY A 158 4.87 12.15 4.53
N VAL A 159 3.90 11.47 3.90
CA VAL A 159 3.27 10.28 4.52
C VAL A 159 4.22 9.09 4.58
N VAL A 160 5.06 8.88 3.56
CA VAL A 160 6.10 7.84 3.58
C VAL A 160 7.11 8.11 4.71
N ALA A 161 7.59 9.34 4.84
CA ALA A 161 8.52 9.74 5.89
C ALA A 161 7.89 9.57 7.28
N PHE A 162 6.63 9.99 7.46
CA PHE A 162 5.89 9.80 8.71
C PHE A 162 5.79 8.32 9.08
N ILE A 163 5.37 7.45 8.15
CA ILE A 163 5.26 6.01 8.39
C ILE A 163 6.62 5.42 8.77
N ALA A 164 7.69 5.82 8.06
CA ALA A 164 9.04 5.35 8.33
C ALA A 164 9.54 5.79 9.71
N ILE A 165 9.43 7.08 10.05
CA ILE A 165 9.85 7.64 11.34
C ILE A 165 9.11 6.96 12.50
N VAL A 166 7.79 6.83 12.42
CA VAL A 166 6.99 6.17 13.47
C VAL A 166 7.37 4.68 13.60
N SER A 167 7.65 4.01 12.48
CA SER A 167 8.09 2.60 12.50
C SER A 167 9.47 2.45 13.13
N LEU A 168 10.43 3.31 12.77
CA LEU A 168 11.78 3.30 13.32
C LEU A 168 11.79 3.68 14.81
N ALA A 169 11.03 4.70 15.21
CA ALA A 169 10.86 5.08 16.60
C ALA A 169 10.31 3.90 17.43
N ARG A 170 9.37 3.13 16.90
CA ARG A 170 8.89 1.92 17.58
C ARG A 170 9.93 0.82 17.69
N LEU A 171 10.79 0.65 16.69
CA LEU A 171 11.86 -0.36 16.77
C LEU A 171 12.94 0.07 17.78
N ALA A 172 13.25 1.36 17.84
CA ALA A 172 14.24 1.92 18.76
C ALA A 172 13.76 1.98 20.21
N PHE A 173 12.50 2.36 20.43
CA PHE A 173 11.92 2.61 21.76
C PHE A 173 10.93 1.52 22.21
N GLY A 174 10.68 0.49 21.39
CA GLY A 174 9.70 -0.57 21.65
C GLY A 174 10.23 -1.72 22.50
N ARG A 175 10.23 -1.49 23.82
CA ARG A 175 10.22 -2.48 24.94
C ARG A 175 11.47 -3.35 25.14
N TRP A 176 12.42 -2.82 25.91
CA TRP A 176 13.31 -3.57 26.82
C TRP A 176 12.73 -3.66 28.25
N GLU A 177 11.44 -4.00 28.39
CA GLU A 177 10.87 -4.27 29.71
C GLU A 177 10.00 -5.53 29.65
N THR A 178 10.63 -6.65 29.95
CA THR A 178 10.02 -7.81 30.62
C THR A 178 11.11 -8.47 31.47
N THR A 179 11.56 -7.73 32.49
CA THR A 179 12.11 -8.34 33.71
C THR A 179 11.05 -8.26 34.79
N ALA A 180 10.77 -9.41 35.40
CA ALA A 180 10.10 -9.65 36.68
C ALA A 180 8.61 -9.28 36.78
N HIS A 181 7.76 -10.30 36.86
CA HIS A 181 7.15 -10.75 38.12
C HIS A 181 6.63 -12.18 37.98
#